data_AF-A0A2N2NRK7-F1
#
_entry.id   AF-A0A2N2NRK7-F1
#
_cell.length_a   1.000
_cell.length_b   1.000
_cell.length_c   1.000
_cell.angle_alpha   90.00
_cell.angle_beta   90.00
_cell.angle_gamma   90.00
#
_symmetry.space_group_name_H-M   'P 1'
#
loop_
_entity.id
_entity.type
_entity.pdbx_description
1 polymer ?
#
loop_
_entity_poly.entity_id
_entity_poly.type
_entity_poly.pdbx_seq_one_letter_code
_entity_poly.pdbx_strand_id
1 'polypeptide(L)'
;MNSPEHDLVEEAIRATEVFFNRIGMPTRLSDFVIEAVEAAQKIRIRFIKQYAKMGKHRDIFPEDVYKILLTAVSLMLQYCKIS
;
A
#
# COMPACT_ATOMS: atom_id res chain seq x y z
N MET A 1 -2.98 15.94 16.97
CA MET A 1 -1.67 16.39 16.44
C MET A 1 -0.87 15.15 16.15
N ASN A 2 -0.48 14.94 14.90
CA ASN A 2 0.48 13.90 14.57
C ASN A 2 1.85 14.29 15.12
N SER A 3 2.71 13.33 15.41
CA SER A 3 4.08 13.66 15.80
C SER A 3 4.82 14.26 14.60
N PRO A 4 5.80 15.16 14.81
CA PRO A 4 6.61 15.72 13.72
C PRO A 4 7.27 14.65 12.85
N GLU A 5 7.60 13.49 13.44
CA GLU A 5 8.15 12.33 12.74
C GLU A 5 7.14 11.74 11.74
N HIS A 6 5.86 11.66 12.09
CA HIS A 6 4.81 11.17 11.21
C HIS A 6 4.65 12.07 9.98
N ASP A 7 4.71 13.39 10.17
CA ASP A 7 4.57 14.34 9.07
C ASP A 7 5.75 14.25 8.08
N LEU A 8 6.97 14.00 8.58
CA LEU A 8 8.14 13.74 7.72
C LEU A 8 8.02 12.43 6.93
N VAL A 9 7.43 11.38 7.52
CA VAL A 9 7.19 10.11 6.85
C VAL A 9 6.20 10.30 5.69
N GLU A 10 5.09 11.00 5.93
CA GLU A 10 4.09 11.26 4.89
C GLU A 10 4.65 12.10 3.74
N GLU A 11 5.47 13.12 4.03
CA GLU A 11 6.10 13.93 2.98
C GLU A 11 7.09 13.11 2.14
N ALA A 12 7.85 12.21 2.77
CA ALA A 12 8.75 11.30 2.04
C ALA A 12 7.99 10.31 1.14
N ILE A 13 6.85 9.78 1.62
CA ILE A 13 5.96 8.92 0.83
C ILE A 13 5.44 9.71 -0.38
N ARG A 14 4.92 10.93 -0.15
CA ARG A 14 4.40 11.80 -1.20
C ARG A 14 5.45 12.16 -2.25
N ALA A 15 6.66 12.54 -1.84
CA ALA A 15 7.75 12.87 -2.76
C ALA A 15 8.12 11.68 -3.66
N THR A 16 8.07 10.47 -3.10
CA THR A 16 8.31 9.22 -3.82
C THR A 16 7.21 8.95 -4.85
N GLU A 17 5.94 9.14 -4.49
CA GLU A 17 4.82 9.02 -5.44
C GLU A 17 4.94 10.01 -6.60
N VAL A 18 5.28 11.27 -6.31
CA VAL A 18 5.47 12.31 -7.34
C VAL A 18 6.58 11.92 -8.31
N PHE A 19 7.69 11.38 -7.80
CA PHE A 19 8.80 10.93 -8.63
C PHE A 19 8.36 9.82 -9.61
N PHE A 20 7.68 8.79 -9.13
CA PHE A 20 7.22 7.69 -10.00
C PHE A 20 6.21 8.16 -11.04
N ASN A 21 5.25 8.99 -10.65
CA ASN A 21 4.28 9.55 -11.60
C ASN A 21 4.96 10.44 -12.65
N ARG A 22 6.00 11.20 -12.28
CA ARG A 22 6.76 12.05 -13.21
C ARG A 22 7.45 11.24 -14.31
N ILE A 23 7.87 10.01 -14.03
CA ILE A 23 8.47 9.11 -15.04
C ILE A 23 7.43 8.24 -15.77
N GLY A 24 6.13 8.50 -15.57
CA GLY A 24 5.04 7.77 -16.22
C GLY A 24 4.75 6.40 -15.59
N MET A 25 5.14 6.18 -14.33
CA MET A 25 4.86 4.95 -13.59
C MET A 25 3.70 5.18 -12.61
N PRO A 26 2.51 4.60 -12.88
CA PRO A 26 1.39 4.68 -11.95
C PRO A 26 1.72 3.96 -10.63
N THR A 27 1.27 4.53 -9.52
CA THR A 27 1.56 4.01 -8.18
C THR A 27 0.34 3.40 -7.48
N ARG A 28 -0.84 3.43 -8.12
CA ARG A 28 -2.08 2.85 -7.57
C ARG A 28 -2.50 1.64 -8.37
N LEU A 29 -3.06 0.64 -7.68
CA LEU A 29 -3.57 -0.56 -8.35
C LEU A 29 -4.77 -0.26 -9.27
N SER A 30 -5.56 0.77 -8.94
CA SER A 30 -6.68 1.24 -9.76
C SER A 30 -6.26 1.68 -11.15
N ASP A 31 -5.02 2.19 -11.30
CA ASP A 31 -4.51 2.72 -12.57
C ASP A 31 -4.18 1.59 -13.57
N PHE A 32 -4.15 0.34 -13.11
CA PHE A 32 -3.82 -0.84 -13.92
C PHE A 32 -5.05 -1.67 -14.35
N VAL A 33 -6.28 -1.17 -14.14
CA VAL A 33 -7.53 -1.92 -14.41
C VAL A 33 -7.55 -3.27 -13.67
N ILE A 34 -7.10 -3.25 -12.42
CA ILE A 34 -7.04 -4.44 -11.55
C ILE A 34 -8.10 -4.31 -10.45
N GLU A 35 -8.94 -5.33 -10.32
CA GLU A 35 -9.85 -5.49 -9.19
C GLU A 35 -9.04 -5.80 -7.92
N ALA A 36 -8.88 -4.79 -7.08
CA ALA A 36 -7.86 -4.84 -6.04
C ALA A 36 -8.17 -5.81 -4.91
N VAL A 37 -9.44 -6.00 -4.56
CA VAL A 37 -9.84 -7.00 -3.56
C VAL A 37 -9.49 -8.40 -4.05
N GLU A 38 -9.82 -8.70 -5.31
CA GLU A 38 -9.52 -10.01 -5.92
C GLU A 38 -8.00 -10.23 -6.03
N ALA A 39 -7.25 -9.22 -6.47
CA ALA A 39 -5.80 -9.27 -6.55
C ALA A 39 -5.17 -9.50 -5.17
N ALA A 40 -5.60 -8.75 -4.16
CA ALA A 40 -5.13 -8.88 -2.78
C ALA A 40 -5.41 -10.29 -2.21
N GLN A 41 -6.59 -10.86 -2.48
CA GLN A 41 -6.93 -12.22 -2.08
C GLN A 41 -6.04 -13.27 -2.77
N LYS A 42 -5.85 -13.17 -4.09
CA LYS A 42 -4.98 -14.08 -4.84
C LYS A 42 -3.54 -14.03 -4.35
N ILE A 43 -3.03 -12.83 -4.09
CA ILE A 43 -1.66 -12.63 -3.59
C ILE A 43 -1.53 -13.20 -2.18
N ARG A 44 -2.46 -12.89 -1.26
CA ARG A 44 -2.50 -13.46 0.10
C ARG A 44 -2.43 -14.99 0.07
N ILE A 45 -3.24 -15.64 -0.77
CA ILE A 45 -3.25 -17.10 -0.90
C ILE A 45 -1.90 -17.64 -1.39
N ARG A 46 -1.22 -16.95 -2.31
CA ARG A 46 0.14 -17.34 -2.75
C ARG A 46 1.13 -17.28 -1.60
N PHE A 47 1.04 -16.25 -0.75
CA PHE A 47 1.92 -16.10 0.42
C PHE A 47 1.67 -17.17 1.50
N ILE A 48 0.41 -17.56 1.71
CA ILE A 48 0.08 -18.69 2.61
C ILE A 48 0.71 -19.98 2.11
N LYS A 49 0.58 -20.28 0.81
CA LYS A 49 1.10 -21.53 0.21
C LYS A 49 2.63 -21.64 0.26
N GLN A 50 3.33 -20.51 0.27
CA GLN A 50 4.80 -20.48 0.28
C GLN A 50 5.40 -20.44 1.70
N TYR A 51 4.58 -20.45 2.77
CA TYR A 51 5.04 -20.23 4.16
C TYR A 51 5.96 -19.00 4.30
N ALA A 52 5.79 -18.00 3.43
CA ALA A 52 6.74 -16.93 3.27
C ALA A 52 6.47 -15.83 4.32
N LYS A 53 7.42 -15.66 5.25
CA LYS A 53 7.53 -14.45 6.07
C LYS A 53 8.36 -13.42 5.31
N MET A 54 7.80 -12.24 5.05
CA MET A 54 8.45 -11.19 4.27
C MET A 54 9.01 -10.06 5.14
N GLY A 55 9.78 -9.16 4.50
CA GLY A 55 10.37 -8.00 5.15
C GLY A 55 11.71 -8.30 5.81
N LYS A 56 12.47 -7.24 6.09
CA LYS A 56 13.80 -7.33 6.70
C LYS A 56 13.78 -8.09 8.03
N HIS A 57 12.69 -7.99 8.77
CA HIS A 57 12.51 -8.62 10.08
C HIS A 57 11.70 -9.92 10.03
N ARG A 58 11.24 -10.36 8.84
CA ARG A 58 10.40 -11.55 8.66
C ARG A 58 9.09 -11.50 9.46
N ASP A 59 8.50 -10.33 9.56
CA ASP A 59 7.31 -10.01 10.32
C ASP A 59 6.15 -9.49 9.47
N ILE A 60 6.31 -9.47 8.14
CA ILE A 60 5.22 -9.21 7.20
C ILE A 60 4.53 -10.53 6.88
N PHE A 61 3.31 -10.69 7.40
CA PHE A 61 2.48 -11.88 7.21
C PHE A 61 1.54 -11.73 6.01
N PRO A 62 0.93 -12.83 5.52
CA PRO A 62 -0.01 -12.76 4.40
C PRO A 62 -1.17 -11.76 4.60
N GLU A 63 -1.57 -11.53 5.85
CA GLU A 63 -2.62 -10.57 6.20
C GLU A 63 -2.14 -9.11 6.08
N ASP A 64 -0.88 -8.83 6.38
CA ASP A 64 -0.30 -7.50 6.21
C ASP A 64 -0.19 -7.16 4.73
N VAL A 65 0.19 -8.15 3.90
CA VAL A 65 0.19 -8.01 2.43
C VAL A 65 -1.20 -7.68 1.91
N TYR A 66 -2.23 -8.35 2.41
CA TYR A 66 -3.62 -8.06 2.03
C TYR A 66 -4.01 -6.62 2.36
N LYS A 67 -3.69 -6.15 3.57
CA LYS A 67 -3.95 -4.77 3.99
C LYS A 67 -3.20 -3.74 3.14
N ILE A 68 -1.90 -3.94 2.90
CA ILE A 68 -1.07 -3.05 2.07
C ILE A 68 -1.68 -2.91 0.67
N LEU A 69 -2.09 -4.03 0.07
CA LEU A 69 -2.67 -4.02 -1.28
C LEU A 69 -4.04 -3.33 -1.32
N LEU A 70 -4.84 -3.42 -0.27
CA LEU A 70 -6.10 -2.65 -0.19
C LEU A 70 -5.86 -1.15 -0.01
N THR A 71 -4.84 -0.76 0.74
CA THR A 71 -4.48 0.66 0.90
C THR A 71 -3.99 1.28 -0.41
N ALA A 72 -3.31 0.50 -1.26
CA ALA A 72 -2.83 0.93 -2.58
C ALA A 72 -3.94 1.28 -3.60
N VAL A 73 -5.21 1.11 -3.21
CA VAL A 73 -6.41 1.40 -4.03
C VAL A 73 -7.03 2.75 -3.66
N SER A 74 -6.93 3.15 -2.38
CA SER A 74 -7.66 4.30 -1.86
C SER A 74 -6.80 5.12 -0.92
N LEU A 75 -6.23 6.19 -1.47
CA LEU A 75 -5.79 7.36 -0.69
C LEU A 75 -6.84 8.48 -0.72
N MET A 76 -8.13 8.16 -0.91
CA MET A 76 -9.21 9.16 -0.85
C MET A 76 -10.21 8.95 0.31
N LEU A 77 -10.03 7.94 1.16
CA LEU A 77 -10.96 7.68 2.28
C LEU A 77 -10.44 8.04 3.67
N GLN A 78 -9.19 8.51 3.81
CA GLN A 78 -8.72 9.02 5.11
C GLN A 78 -9.06 10.49 5.36
N TYR A 79 -9.42 11.26 4.32
CA TYR A 79 -9.84 12.66 4.43
C TYR A 79 -11.35 12.86 4.69
N CYS A 80 -12.18 11.82 4.57
CA CYS A 80 -13.65 11.93 4.71
C CYS A 80 -14.17 11.58 6.12
N LYS A 81 -13.29 11.41 7.12
CA LYS A 81 -13.67 11.22 8.54
C LYS A 81 -13.34 12.41 9.44
N ILE A 82 -12.97 13.55 8.86
CA ILE A 82 -12.74 14.80 9.57
C ILE A 82 -13.41 15.93 8.78
N SER A 83 -14.74 15.89 8.75
CA SER A 83 -15.61 17.00 8.31
C SER A 83 -16.88 16.99 9.14
#